data_AF-A0A944DFU8-F1
#
_entry.id   AF-A0A944DFU8-F1
#
_cell.length_a   1.000
_cell.length_b   1.000
_cell.length_c   1.000
_cell.angle_alpha   90.00
_cell.angle_beta   90.00
_cell.angle_gamma   90.00
#
_symmetry.space_group_name_H-M   'P 1'
#
loop_
_entity.id
_entity.type
_entity.pdbx_description
1 polymer ?
#
loop_
_entity_poly.entity_id
_entity_poly.type
_entity_poly.pdbx_seq_one_letter_code
_entity_poly.pdbx_strand_id
1 'polypeptide(L)'
;HGPDWPGWFVGGELDLFENLVGRRARATPDQPAMLWESEDGDLSRFTWRELDDAARRLTTALARLGVCPAERSAVFLPMVPETAVVFLAAARLCAIV
;
A
#
# COMPACT_ATOMS: atom_id res chain seq x y z
N HIS A 1 7.77 -30.24 20.89
CA HIS A 1 8.47 -30.21 19.61
C HIS A 1 7.45 -29.95 18.52
N GLY A 2 7.23 -28.68 18.18
CA GLY A 2 6.44 -28.31 16.99
C GLY A 2 7.32 -28.38 15.75
N PRO A 3 6.73 -28.40 14.54
CA PRO A 3 7.50 -28.39 13.30
C PRO A 3 8.33 -27.11 13.20
N ASP A 4 9.59 -27.23 12.75
CA ASP A 4 10.55 -26.13 12.64
C ASP A 4 10.09 -25.02 11.65
N TRP A 5 9.13 -25.33 10.77
CA TRP A 5 8.58 -24.42 9.77
C TRP A 5 7.08 -24.64 9.57
N PRO A 6 6.21 -23.88 10.26
CA PRO A 6 4.79 -23.96 10.04
C PRO A 6 4.43 -23.26 8.71
N GLY A 7 3.90 -24.02 7.75
CA GLY A 7 3.30 -23.48 6.53
C GLY A 7 1.86 -23.07 6.76
N TRP A 8 1.52 -21.82 6.49
CA TRP A 8 0.16 -21.28 6.63
C TRP A 8 -0.41 -20.94 5.27
N PHE A 9 -1.67 -21.36 5.02
CA PHE A 9 -2.38 -21.11 3.76
C PHE A 9 -1.62 -21.55 2.51
N VAL A 10 -1.04 -22.76 2.55
CA VAL A 10 -0.24 -23.32 1.43
C VAL A 10 -1.09 -23.39 0.16
N GLY A 11 -0.61 -22.76 -0.91
CA GLY A 11 -1.33 -22.66 -2.19
C GLY A 11 -2.40 -21.55 -2.24
N GLY A 12 -2.58 -20.78 -1.18
CA GLY A 12 -3.43 -19.59 -1.18
C GLY A 12 -2.77 -18.42 -1.91
N GLU A 13 -3.54 -17.74 -2.74
CA GLU A 13 -3.14 -16.49 -3.38
C GLU A 13 -3.81 -15.30 -2.68
N LEU A 14 -3.05 -14.22 -2.49
CA LEU A 14 -3.54 -13.00 -1.85
C LEU A 14 -2.95 -11.78 -2.56
N ASP A 15 -3.83 -10.86 -2.95
CA ASP A 15 -3.45 -9.49 -3.28
C ASP A 15 -3.66 -8.59 -2.05
N LEU A 16 -2.55 -8.12 -1.48
CA LEU A 16 -2.56 -7.30 -0.28
C LEU A 16 -3.23 -5.94 -0.53
N PHE A 17 -2.95 -5.31 -1.67
CA PHE A 17 -3.50 -4.00 -2.00
C PHE A 17 -5.01 -4.08 -2.20
N GLU A 18 -5.47 -5.11 -2.90
CA GLU A 18 -6.89 -5.33 -3.15
C GLU A 18 -7.67 -5.54 -1.83
N ASN A 19 -7.08 -6.26 -0.87
CA ASN A 19 -7.70 -6.48 0.43
C ASN A 19 -7.69 -5.26 1.35
N LEU A 20 -6.64 -4.43 1.28
CA LEU A 20 -6.52 -3.23 2.12
C LEU A 20 -7.33 -2.06 1.55
N VAL A 21 -7.20 -1.80 0.25
CA VAL A 21 -7.68 -0.58 -0.40
C VAL A 21 -8.69 -0.89 -1.50
N GLY A 22 -8.34 -1.75 -2.47
CA GLY A 22 -9.11 -1.91 -3.71
C GLY A 22 -10.59 -2.22 -3.49
N ARG A 23 -10.91 -3.19 -2.62
CA ARG A 23 -12.31 -3.55 -2.31
C ARG A 23 -13.08 -2.41 -1.64
N ARG A 24 -12.42 -1.64 -0.77
CA ARG A 24 -13.03 -0.52 -0.03
C ARG A 24 -13.21 0.68 -0.94
N ALA A 25 -12.24 0.97 -1.81
CA ALA A 25 -12.35 2.01 -2.83
C ALA A 25 -13.53 1.77 -3.79
N ARG A 26 -13.88 0.51 -4.07
CA ARG A 26 -15.07 0.19 -4.88
C ARG A 26 -16.38 0.20 -4.10
N ALA A 27 -16.37 -0.27 -2.84
CA ALA A 27 -17.60 -0.38 -2.04
C ALA A 27 -18.00 0.92 -1.35
N THR A 28 -17.04 1.66 -0.78
CA THR A 28 -17.26 2.87 0.02
C THR A 28 -16.23 3.96 -0.32
N PRO A 29 -16.17 4.42 -1.59
CA PRO A 29 -15.08 5.26 -2.10
C PRO A 29 -14.84 6.53 -1.29
N ASP A 30 -15.91 7.18 -0.83
CA ASP A 30 -15.84 8.51 -0.20
C ASP A 30 -15.73 8.42 1.34
N GLN A 31 -15.68 7.20 1.89
CA GLN A 31 -15.42 6.98 3.31
C GLN A 31 -13.95 7.29 3.62
N PRO A 32 -13.65 7.93 4.77
CA PRO A 32 -12.28 8.14 5.21
C PRO A 32 -11.55 6.82 5.39
N ALA A 33 -10.33 6.77 4.85
CA ALA A 33 -9.44 5.64 4.87
C ALA A 33 -8.17 5.92 5.69
N MET A 34 -7.67 7.15 5.62
CA MET A 34 -6.50 7.59 6.36
C MET A 34 -6.73 8.99 6.91
N LEU A 35 -6.37 9.17 8.18
CA LEU A 35 -6.27 10.45 8.85
C LEU A 35 -4.80 10.62 9.23
N TRP A 36 -4.25 11.80 8.94
CA TRP A 36 -2.89 12.15 9.27
C TRP A 36 -2.88 13.52 9.92
N GLU A 37 -2.01 13.67 10.91
CA GLU A 37 -1.79 14.91 11.65
C GLU A 37 -0.32 15.27 11.55
N SER A 38 -0.04 16.50 11.13
CA SER A 38 1.33 17.04 11.09
C SER A 38 1.82 17.38 12.50
N GLU A 39 3.13 17.55 12.65
CA GLU A 39 3.70 18.06 13.90
C GLU A 39 3.24 19.50 14.23
N ASP A 40 2.82 20.26 13.21
CA ASP A 40 2.26 21.61 13.33
C ASP A 40 0.73 21.61 13.61
N GLY A 41 0.11 20.42 13.69
CA GLY A 41 -1.32 20.22 13.97
C GLY A 41 -2.23 20.25 12.73
N ASP A 42 -1.67 20.24 11.51
CA ASP A 42 -2.46 20.19 10.29
C ASP A 42 -3.06 18.80 10.09
N LEU A 43 -4.36 18.76 9.87
CA LEU A 43 -5.10 17.52 9.62
C LEU A 43 -5.29 17.29 8.13
N SER A 44 -4.80 16.15 7.65
CA SER A 44 -5.09 15.64 6.31
C SER A 44 -5.97 14.40 6.38
N ARG A 45 -6.93 14.32 5.46
CA ARG A 45 -7.85 13.19 5.35
C ARG A 45 -7.86 12.68 3.93
N PHE A 46 -7.75 11.37 3.79
CA PHE A 46 -7.84 10.69 2.52
C PHE A 46 -9.02 9.72 2.56
N THR A 47 -9.84 9.78 1.52
CA THR A 47 -10.87 8.79 1.23
C THR A 47 -10.25 7.54 0.60
N TRP A 48 -11.00 6.43 0.56
CA TRP A 48 -10.53 5.22 -0.11
C TRP A 48 -10.23 5.45 -1.60
N ARG A 49 -11.04 6.28 -2.26
CA ARG A 49 -10.83 6.68 -3.66
C ARG A 49 -9.51 7.41 -3.83
N GLU A 50 -9.21 8.38 -2.97
CA GLU A 50 -7.98 9.17 -3.07
C GLU A 50 -6.73 8.33 -2.82
N LEU A 51 -6.78 7.39 -1.86
CA LEU A 51 -5.69 6.44 -1.64
C LEU A 51 -5.47 5.50 -2.83
N ASP A 52 -6.55 4.94 -3.41
CA ASP A 52 -6.45 4.05 -4.57
C ASP A 52 -5.83 4.79 -5.77
N ASP A 53 -6.33 5.99 -6.04
CA ASP A 53 -5.84 6.86 -7.10
C ASP A 53 -4.36 7.23 -6.92
N ALA A 54 -3.96 7.63 -5.72
CA ALA A 54 -2.58 8.01 -5.41
C ALA A 54 -1.63 6.80 -5.57
N ALA A 55 -2.01 5.65 -5.02
CA ALA A 55 -1.24 4.42 -5.13
C ALA A 55 -1.13 3.96 -6.60
N ARG A 56 -2.22 4.04 -7.38
CA ARG A 56 -2.23 3.68 -8.80
C ARG A 56 -1.33 4.58 -9.64
N ARG A 57 -1.35 5.89 -9.39
CA ARG A 57 -0.46 6.86 -10.05
C ARG A 57 1.01 6.55 -9.75
N LEU A 58 1.34 6.32 -8.47
CA LEU A 58 2.70 6.00 -8.07
C LEU A 58 3.18 4.65 -8.60
N THR A 59 2.33 3.62 -8.54
CA THR A 59 2.59 2.29 -9.14
C THR A 59 2.99 2.43 -10.62
N THR A 60 2.23 3.23 -11.38
CA THR A 60 2.52 3.48 -12.80
C THR A 60 3.86 4.22 -12.99
N ALA A 61 4.18 5.16 -12.10
CA ALA A 61 5.45 5.89 -12.15
C ALA A 61 6.64 4.97 -11.83
N LEU A 62 6.55 4.16 -10.78
CA LEU A 62 7.60 3.20 -10.39
C LEU A 62 7.84 2.15 -11.47
N ALA A 63 6.78 1.62 -12.08
CA ALA A 63 6.91 0.69 -13.20
C ALA A 63 7.64 1.31 -14.41
N ARG A 64 7.42 2.61 -14.68
CA ARG A 64 8.15 3.34 -15.74
C ARG A 64 9.62 3.57 -15.41
N LEU A 65 9.97 3.63 -14.12
CA LEU A 65 11.35 3.71 -13.65
C LEU A 65 12.04 2.33 -13.61
N GLY A 66 11.34 1.26 -13.99
CA GLY A 66 11.89 -0.09 -14.10
C GLY A 66 11.73 -0.95 -12.84
N VAL A 67 11.01 -0.48 -11.82
CA VAL A 67 10.74 -1.27 -10.61
C VAL A 67 9.88 -2.48 -10.97
N CYS A 68 10.41 -3.66 -10.68
CA CYS A 68 9.78 -4.93 -11.04
C CYS A 68 9.19 -5.66 -9.81
N PRO A 69 8.21 -6.55 -10.02
CA PRO A 69 7.77 -7.50 -9.00
C PRO A 69 8.95 -8.31 -8.45
N ALA A 70 8.92 -8.62 -7.14
CA ALA A 70 9.96 -9.34 -6.40
C ALA A 70 11.34 -8.65 -6.34
N GLU A 71 11.44 -7.40 -6.81
CA GLU A 71 12.62 -6.56 -6.61
C GLU A 71 12.59 -5.93 -5.20
N ARG A 72 13.77 -5.80 -4.59
CA ARG A 72 13.94 -5.19 -3.27
C ARG A 72 14.15 -3.68 -3.43
N SER A 73 13.28 -2.88 -2.85
CA SER A 73 13.34 -1.42 -2.89
C SER A 73 13.46 -0.88 -1.47
N ALA A 74 14.28 0.14 -1.26
CA ALA A 74 14.34 0.84 0.03
C ALA A 74 13.49 2.11 -0.02
N VAL A 75 12.73 2.37 1.03
CA VAL A 75 11.96 3.62 1.21
C VAL A 75 12.60 4.42 2.32
N PHE A 76 12.99 5.67 2.01
CA PHE A 76 13.54 6.61 2.98
C PHE A 76 12.69 7.87 3.01
N LEU A 77 11.68 7.88 3.88
CA LEU A 77 10.72 8.97 4.03
C LEU A 77 10.34 9.15 5.52
N PRO A 78 10.00 10.38 5.94
CA PRO A 78 9.43 10.62 7.27
C PRO A 78 8.00 10.06 7.40
N MET A 79 7.37 10.21 8.57
CA MET A 79 5.98 9.78 8.82
C MET A 79 4.96 10.75 8.19
N VAL A 80 4.94 10.80 6.86
CA VAL A 80 4.04 11.62 6.05
C VAL A 80 3.04 10.74 5.27
N PRO A 81 1.89 11.28 4.81
CA PRO A 81 0.88 10.51 4.07
C PRO A 81 1.44 9.76 2.85
N GLU A 82 2.42 10.36 2.17
CA GLU A 82 3.09 9.80 0.99
C GLU A 82 3.79 8.49 1.32
N THR A 83 4.29 8.32 2.54
CA THR A 83 4.93 7.07 2.98
C THR A 83 3.92 5.92 2.93
N ALA A 84 2.69 6.13 3.40
CA ALA A 84 1.64 5.12 3.29
C ALA A 84 1.29 4.82 1.82
N VAL A 85 1.22 5.85 0.97
CA VAL A 85 0.97 5.68 -0.47
C VAL A 85 2.08 4.89 -1.16
N VAL A 86 3.34 5.09 -0.78
CA VAL A 86 4.50 4.33 -1.29
C VAL A 86 4.40 2.86 -0.93
N PHE A 87 4.11 2.52 0.33
CA PHE A 87 3.91 1.13 0.74
C PHE A 87 2.76 0.46 -0.01
N LEU A 88 1.65 1.17 -0.20
CA LEU A 88 0.50 0.67 -0.96
C LEU A 88 0.83 0.46 -2.45
N ALA A 89 1.57 1.38 -3.06
CA ALA A 89 2.01 1.24 -4.45
C ALA A 89 2.97 0.06 -4.63
N ALA A 90 3.89 -0.15 -3.69
CA ALA A 90 4.79 -1.29 -3.71
C ALA A 90 4.04 -2.63 -3.52
N ALA A 91 3.08 -2.68 -2.59
CA ALA A 91 2.21 -3.84 -2.41
C ALA A 91 1.43 -4.17 -3.70
N ARG A 92 0.98 -3.14 -4.43
CA ARG A 92 0.29 -3.29 -5.72
C ARG A 92 1.20 -3.78 -6.85
N LEU A 93 2.49 -3.44 -6.81
CA LEU A 93 3.50 -3.91 -7.76
C LEU A 93 4.05 -5.31 -7.43
N CYS A 94 3.63 -5.91 -6.31
CA CYS A 94 4.28 -7.09 -5.74
C CYS A 94 5.79 -6.88 -5.52
N ALA A 95 6.21 -5.65 -5.23
CA ALA A 95 7.58 -5.31 -4.88
C ALA A 95 7.83 -5.61 -3.39
N ILE A 96 9.08 -5.92 -3.04
CA ILE A 96 9.49 -6.13 -1.64
C ILE A 96 10.10 -4.81 -1.15
N VAL A 97 9.50 -4.23 -0.11
CA VAL A 97 9.99 -3.01 0.55
C VAL A 97 10.67 -3.35 1.86
#